data_AF-A0A524DK59-F1
#
_entry.id   AF-A0A524DK59-F1
#
_cell.length_a   1.000
_cell.length_b   1.000
_cell.length_c   1.000
_cell.angle_alpha   90.00
_cell.angle_beta   90.00
_cell.angle_gamma   90.00
#
_symmetry.space_group_name_H-M   'P 1'
#
loop_
_entity.id
_entity.type
_entity.pdbx_description
1 polymer ?
#
loop_
_entity_poly.entity_id
_entity_poly.type
_entity_poly.pdbx_seq_one_letter_code
_entity_poly.pdbx_strand_id
1 'polypeptide(L)'
;MNIKDVEAISKKYANLLIKEGYTQIEDLLNLTKSQMSKLAKKTGIPVKMIDTFQEIADLMRIDGVGDKIANVLNKIGIDSVKEFAQRNAKNTLERMKEFKKELASKMPTLNDLN
;
A
#
# COMPACT_ATOMS: atom_id res chain seq x y z
N MET A 1 -7.11 7.65 -7.70
CA MET A 1 -7.64 7.95 -6.35
C MET A 1 -6.79 9.05 -5.73
N ASN A 2 -7.36 9.99 -4.97
CA ASN A 2 -6.55 11.03 -4.32
C ASN A 2 -5.65 10.40 -3.25
N ILE A 3 -4.37 10.79 -3.20
CA ILE A 3 -3.39 10.24 -2.24
C ILE A 3 -3.81 10.46 -0.78
N LYS A 4 -4.60 11.49 -0.47
CA LYS A 4 -5.13 11.73 0.88
C LYS A 4 -6.14 10.70 1.34
N ASP A 5 -6.78 10.00 0.39
CA ASP A 5 -7.85 9.04 0.67
C ASP A 5 -7.34 7.60 0.72
N VAL A 6 -6.08 7.36 0.37
CA VAL A 6 -5.45 6.03 0.39
C VAL A 6 -5.11 5.65 1.83
N GLU A 7 -5.73 4.60 2.37
CA GLU A 7 -5.59 4.21 3.78
C GLU A 7 -4.13 3.92 4.19
N ALA A 8 -3.32 3.40 3.26
CA ALA A 8 -1.92 3.09 3.50
C ALA A 8 -1.01 4.33 3.60
N ILE A 9 -1.47 5.51 3.19
CA ILE A 9 -0.68 6.75 3.19
C ILE A 9 -1.16 7.66 4.32
N SER A 10 -0.28 7.88 5.30
CA SER A 10 -0.59 8.85 6.37
C SER A 10 -0.80 10.26 5.81
N LYS A 11 -1.66 11.06 6.47
CA LYS A 11 -1.89 12.48 6.12
C LYS A 11 -0.59 13.29 5.99
N LYS A 12 0.42 12.98 6.83
CA LYS A 12 1.75 13.60 6.76
C LYS A 12 2.43 13.30 5.42
N TYR A 13 2.49 12.03 5.04
CA TYR A 13 3.13 11.62 3.78
C TYR A 13 2.34 12.09 2.56
N ALA A 14 1.01 12.02 2.59
CA ALA A 14 0.16 12.55 1.54
C ALA A 14 0.44 14.02 1.25
N ASN A 15 0.53 14.86 2.28
CA ASN A 15 0.83 16.28 2.12
C ASN A 15 2.24 16.55 1.56
N LEU A 16 3.23 15.71 1.88
CA LEU A 16 4.59 15.83 1.34
C LEU A 16 4.64 15.45 -0.15
N LEU A 17 3.96 14.37 -0.53
CA LEU A 17 3.85 13.93 -1.93
C LEU A 17 3.14 14.98 -2.79
N ILE A 18 2.06 15.57 -2.29
CA ILE A 18 1.31 16.63 -2.98
C ILE A 18 2.17 17.86 -3.23
N LYS A 19 3.02 18.26 -2.27
CA LYS A 19 3.96 19.37 -2.45
C LYS A 19 4.98 19.12 -3.56
N GLU A 20 5.32 17.86 -3.82
CA GLU A 20 6.20 17.44 -4.92
C GLU A 20 5.45 17.17 -6.23
N GLY A 21 4.13 17.43 -6.28
CA GLY A 21 3.31 17.30 -7.48
C GLY A 21 2.57 15.97 -7.64
N TYR A 22 2.66 15.05 -6.66
CA TYR A 22 1.97 13.76 -6.68
C TYR A 22 0.64 13.89 -5.94
N THR A 23 -0.47 13.98 -6.67
CA THR A 23 -1.80 14.24 -6.11
C THR A 23 -2.70 13.02 -6.11
N GLN A 24 -2.47 12.10 -7.03
CA GLN A 24 -3.19 10.87 -7.23
C GLN A 24 -2.25 9.68 -6.98
N ILE A 25 -2.78 8.55 -6.51
CA ILE A 25 -1.96 7.37 -6.20
C ILE A 25 -1.28 6.82 -7.46
N GLU A 26 -1.95 6.97 -8.59
CA GLU A 26 -1.47 6.58 -9.92
C GLU A 26 -0.23 7.39 -10.35
N ASP A 27 0.01 8.57 -9.79
CA ASP A 27 1.21 9.38 -10.06
C ASP A 27 2.50 8.69 -9.58
N LEU A 28 2.39 7.70 -8.68
CA LEU A 28 3.53 6.93 -8.16
C LEU A 28 3.87 5.70 -9.02
N LEU A 29 3.07 5.39 -10.04
CA LEU A 29 3.33 4.26 -10.93
C LEU A 29 4.60 4.47 -11.77
N ASN A 30 5.34 3.39 -11.96
CA ASN A 30 6.56 3.34 -12.79
C ASN A 30 7.70 4.25 -12.32
N LEU A 31 7.69 4.69 -11.05
CA LEU A 31 8.84 5.36 -10.46
C LEU A 31 10.02 4.39 -10.40
N THR A 32 11.08 4.71 -11.13
CA THR A 32 12.33 3.97 -11.06
C THR A 32 12.96 4.08 -9.66
N LYS A 33 13.85 3.14 -9.32
CA LYS A 33 14.64 3.18 -8.06
C LYS A 33 15.33 4.53 -7.84
N SER A 34 15.84 5.15 -8.91
CA SER A 34 16.47 6.48 -8.86
C SER A 34 15.45 7.59 -8.56
N GLN A 35 14.29 7.57 -9.21
CA GLN A 35 13.21 8.54 -8.95
C GLN A 35 12.68 8.42 -7.52
N MET A 36 12.42 7.20 -7.03
CA MET A 36 12.01 6.97 -5.64
C MET A 36 13.07 7.46 -4.64
N SER A 37 14.34 7.20 -4.92
CA SER A 37 15.46 7.68 -4.07
C SER A 37 15.53 9.20 -4.03
N LYS A 38 15.31 9.88 -5.17
CA LYS A 38 15.25 11.34 -5.24
C LYS A 38 14.05 11.89 -4.47
N LEU A 39 12.88 11.28 -4.64
CA LEU A 39 11.65 11.68 -3.95
C LEU A 39 11.79 11.49 -2.43
N ALA A 40 12.39 10.39 -1.98
CA ALA A 40 12.70 10.13 -0.58
C ALA A 40 13.62 11.21 0.01
N LYS A 41 14.68 11.59 -0.71
CA LYS A 41 15.60 12.65 -0.26
C LYS A 41 14.91 14.01 -0.12
N LYS A 42 14.01 14.34 -1.04
CA LYS A 42 13.27 15.61 -1.01
C LYS A 42 12.21 15.66 0.09
N THR A 43 11.46 14.58 0.26
CA THR A 43 10.29 14.54 1.16
C THR A 43 10.64 14.06 2.57
N GLY A 44 11.77 13.37 2.74
CA GLY A 44 12.10 12.63 3.97
C GLY A 44 11.27 11.36 4.17
N ILE A 45 10.45 10.95 3.19
CA ILE A 45 9.73 9.67 3.25
C ILE A 45 10.73 8.53 3.01
N PRO A 46 10.73 7.46 3.82
CA PRO A 46 11.60 6.32 3.56
C PRO A 46 11.35 5.73 2.17
N VAL A 47 12.42 5.42 1.42
CA VAL A 47 12.31 4.85 0.07
C VAL A 47 11.38 3.63 0.04
N LYS A 48 11.49 2.76 1.04
CA LYS A 48 10.63 1.57 1.18
C LYS A 48 9.14 1.90 1.29
N MET A 49 8.78 3.03 1.92
CA MET A 49 7.38 3.46 1.99
C MET A 49 6.88 3.94 0.63
N ILE A 50 7.71 4.66 -0.14
CA ILE A 50 7.38 5.08 -1.50
C ILE A 50 7.20 3.86 -2.40
N ASP A 51 8.07 2.86 -2.26
CA ASP A 51 8.00 1.58 -2.98
C ASP A 51 6.65 0.89 -2.69
N THR A 52 6.29 0.76 -1.40
CA THR A 52 4.97 0.22 -1.00
C THR A 52 3.79 1.01 -1.56
N PHE A 53 3.88 2.34 -1.64
CA PHE A 53 2.80 3.14 -2.24
C PHE A 53 2.67 2.90 -3.74
N GLN A 54 3.79 2.71 -4.44
CA GLN A 54 3.82 2.32 -5.85
C GLN A 54 3.26 0.90 -6.05
N GLU A 55 3.61 -0.07 -5.20
CA GLU A 55 3.07 -1.43 -5.22
C GLU A 55 1.54 -1.44 -5.03
N ILE A 56 1.04 -0.66 -4.06
CA ILE A 56 -0.40 -0.47 -3.85
C ILE A 56 -1.05 0.16 -5.08
N ALA A 57 -0.43 1.17 -5.69
CA ALA A 57 -0.92 1.79 -6.92
C ALA A 57 -1.01 0.76 -8.07
N ASP A 58 -0.03 -0.13 -8.22
CA ASP A 58 -0.06 -1.16 -9.26
C ASP A 58 -1.19 -2.17 -9.04
N LEU A 59 -1.35 -2.67 -7.80
CA LEU A 59 -2.41 -3.62 -7.44
C LEU A 59 -3.82 -3.04 -7.62
N MET A 60 -4.01 -1.73 -7.39
CA MET A 60 -5.29 -1.04 -7.62
C MET A 60 -5.72 -0.98 -9.09
N ARG A 61 -4.86 -1.39 -10.03
CA ARG A 61 -5.21 -1.51 -11.45
C ARG A 61 -6.03 -2.76 -11.77
N ILE A 62 -6.15 -3.70 -10.82
CA ILE A 62 -6.97 -4.90 -10.97
C ILE A 62 -8.43 -4.52 -10.75
N ASP A 63 -9.31 -4.91 -11.68
CA ASP A 63 -10.74 -4.61 -11.57
C ASP A 63 -11.32 -5.12 -10.25
N GLY A 64 -11.99 -4.22 -9.52
CA GLY A 64 -12.58 -4.51 -8.20
C GLY A 64 -11.60 -4.47 -7.02
N VAL A 65 -10.31 -4.16 -7.23
CA VAL A 65 -9.32 -4.01 -6.17
C VAL A 65 -9.17 -2.54 -5.77
N GLY A 66 -9.81 -2.17 -4.67
CA GLY A 66 -9.57 -0.88 -4.00
C GLY A 66 -8.33 -0.88 -3.10
N ASP A 67 -8.03 0.28 -2.52
CA ASP A 67 -6.86 0.52 -1.66
C ASP A 67 -6.73 -0.47 -0.49
N LYS A 68 -7.84 -0.80 0.18
CA LYS A 68 -7.85 -1.75 1.31
C LYS A 68 -7.46 -3.16 0.89
N ILE A 69 -7.94 -3.60 -0.28
CA ILE A 69 -7.62 -4.93 -0.80
C ILE A 69 -6.17 -4.94 -1.30
N ALA A 70 -5.75 -3.91 -2.03
CA ALA A 70 -4.36 -3.74 -2.48
C ALA A 70 -3.37 -3.75 -1.29
N ASN A 71 -3.68 -3.04 -0.20
CA ASN A 71 -2.85 -3.05 1.00
C ASN A 71 -2.78 -4.45 1.63
N VAL A 72 -3.89 -5.19 1.72
CA VAL A 72 -3.85 -6.58 2.23
C VAL A 72 -3.00 -7.48 1.34
N LEU A 73 -3.17 -7.40 0.01
CA LEU A 73 -2.37 -8.15 -0.96
C LEU A 73 -0.88 -7.88 -0.77
N ASN A 74 -0.50 -6.60 -0.68
CA ASN A 74 0.87 -6.19 -0.41
C ASN A 74 1.40 -6.78 0.91
N LYS A 75 0.61 -6.71 1.99
CA LYS A 75 1.00 -7.26 3.30
C LYS A 75 1.15 -8.78 3.34
N ILE A 76 0.48 -9.50 2.44
CA ILE A 76 0.68 -10.96 2.29
C ILE A 76 1.76 -11.32 1.26
N GLY A 77 2.53 -10.32 0.80
CA GLY A 77 3.67 -10.48 -0.09
C GLY A 77 3.27 -10.65 -1.55
N ILE A 78 2.18 -10.02 -1.99
CA ILE A 78 1.82 -9.85 -3.40
C ILE A 78 1.97 -8.38 -3.74
N ASP A 79 2.99 -8.00 -4.50
CA ASP A 79 3.40 -6.60 -4.67
C ASP A 79 3.02 -5.97 -6.02
N SER A 80 2.53 -6.77 -6.97
CA SER A 80 2.27 -6.32 -8.33
C SER A 80 1.14 -7.09 -9.02
N VAL A 81 0.59 -6.49 -10.09
CA VAL A 81 -0.41 -7.16 -10.95
C VAL A 81 0.15 -8.47 -11.52
N LYS A 82 1.42 -8.45 -11.92
CA LYS A 82 2.10 -9.62 -12.48
C LYS A 82 2.20 -10.75 -11.47
N GLU A 83 2.58 -10.44 -10.24
CA GLU A 83 2.65 -11.45 -9.19
C GLU A 83 1.26 -12.00 -8.86
N PHE A 84 0.26 -11.13 -8.70
CA PHE A 84 -1.11 -11.55 -8.42
C PHE A 84 -1.64 -12.54 -9.48
N ALA A 85 -1.36 -12.28 -10.76
CA ALA A 85 -1.77 -13.16 -11.87
C ALA A 85 -1.14 -14.56 -11.82
N GLN A 86 -0.01 -14.73 -11.14
CA GLN A 86 0.71 -16.01 -11.02
C GLN A 86 0.30 -16.80 -9.76
N ARG A 87 -0.39 -16.17 -8.81
CA ARG A 87 -0.77 -16.80 -7.55
C ARG A 87 -2.01 -17.67 -7.72
N ASN A 88 -2.08 -18.76 -6.95
CA ASN A 88 -3.28 -19.57 -6.89
C ASN A 88 -4.40 -18.83 -6.12
N ALA A 89 -5.55 -18.62 -6.76
CA ALA A 89 -6.65 -17.85 -6.21
C ALA A 89 -7.17 -18.36 -4.85
N LYS A 90 -7.29 -19.68 -4.67
CA LYS A 90 -7.76 -20.29 -3.41
C LYS A 90 -6.78 -19.99 -2.28
N ASN A 91 -5.49 -20.25 -2.51
CA ASN A 91 -4.45 -20.02 -1.51
C ASN A 91 -4.31 -18.53 -1.17
N THR A 92 -4.45 -17.64 -2.17
CA THR A 92 -4.44 -16.18 -1.94
C THR A 92 -5.60 -15.77 -1.03
N LEU A 93 -6.82 -16.23 -1.31
CA LEU A 93 -7.99 -15.92 -0.48
C LEU A 93 -7.84 -16.44 0.95
N GLU A 94 -7.33 -17.66 1.12
CA GLU A 94 -7.04 -18.24 2.44
C GLU A 94 -6.02 -17.38 3.20
N ARG A 95 -4.91 -17.02 2.56
CA ARG A 95 -3.89 -16.18 3.18
C ARG A 95 -4.41 -14.78 3.55
N MET A 96 -5.25 -14.17 2.72
CA MET A 96 -5.90 -12.89 3.04
C MET A 96 -6.79 -12.99 4.28
N LYS A 97 -7.55 -14.10 4.43
CA LYS A 97 -8.40 -14.33 5.61
C LYS A 97 -7.58 -14.53 6.87
N GLU A 98 -6.50 -15.30 6.79
CA GLU A 98 -5.56 -15.50 7.90
C GLU A 98 -4.96 -14.18 8.36
N PHE A 99 -4.45 -13.36 7.42
CA PHE A 99 -3.89 -12.05 7.76
C PHE A 99 -4.91 -11.15 8.46
N LYS A 100 -6.17 -11.14 8.03
CA LYS A 100 -7.24 -10.39 8.72
C LYS A 100 -7.51 -10.92 10.14
N LYS A 101 -7.46 -12.23 10.34
CA LYS A 101 -7.61 -12.84 11.67
C LYS A 101 -6.42 -12.49 12.58
N GLU A 102 -5.20 -12.54 12.05
CA GLU A 102 -3.99 -12.10 12.76
C GLU A 102 -4.09 -10.62 13.17
N LEU A 103 -4.56 -9.75 12.28
CA LEU A 103 -4.75 -8.32 12.59
C LEU A 103 -5.80 -8.12 13.68
N ALA A 104 -6.94 -8.79 13.60
CA ALA A 104 -7.99 -8.73 14.62
C ALA A 104 -7.50 -9.22 15.98
N SER A 105 -6.63 -10.24 16.01
CA SER A 105 -6.07 -10.79 17.26
C SER A 105 -5.10 -9.83 17.99
N LYS A 106 -4.63 -8.78 17.30
CA LYS A 106 -3.75 -7.75 17.86
C LYS A 106 -4.50 -6.52 18.35
N MET A 107 -5.84 -6.52 18.25
CA MET A 107 -6.62 -5.41 18.79
C MET A 107 -6.50 -5.37 20.32
N PRO A 108 -6.43 -4.16 20.92
CA PRO A 108 -6.44 -4.01 22.37
C PRO A 108 -7.66 -4.71 22.98
N THR A 109 -7.44 -5.40 24.09
CA THR A 109 -8.52 -5.88 24.95
C THR A 109 -9.06 -4.72 25.80
N LEU A 110 -10.20 -4.92 26.46
CA LEU A 110 -10.74 -3.93 27.39
C LEU A 110 -9.72 -3.55 28.48
N ASN A 111 -8.87 -4.50 28.89
CA ASN A 111 -7.82 -4.25 29.88
C ASN A 111 -6.66 -3.41 29.35
N ASP A 112 -6.44 -3.37 28.03
CA ASP A 112 -5.38 -2.57 27.41
C ASP A 112 -5.80 -1.11 27.18
N LEU A 113 -7.09 -0.80 27.32
CA LEU A 113 -7.68 0.53 27.08
C LEU A 113 -8.01 1.28 28.38
N ASN A 114 -7.92 0.62 29.53
CA ASN A 114 -8.10 1.20 30.87
C ASN A 114 -6.76 1.49 31.53
#